data_AF-A0ABD6BD21-F1
#
_entry.id   AF-A0ABD6BD21-F1
#
_cell.length_a   1.000
_cell.length_b   1.000
_cell.length_c   1.000
_cell.angle_alpha   90.00
_cell.angle_beta   90.00
_cell.angle_gamma   90.00
#
_symmetry.space_group_name_H-M   'P 1'
#
loop_
_entity.id
_entity.type
_entity.pdbx_description
1 polymer ?
#
loop_
_entity_poly.entity_id
_entity_poly.type
_entity_poly.pdbx_seq_one_letter_code
_entity_poly.pdbx_strand_id
1 'polypeptide(L)' 'MGLIESVKTALASPTPKNRPDDGSDGAYWCDDCGVRIRDVDLEGEPVCPDCGAEMRFERSTGRSCAC' A
#
# COMPACT_ATOMS: atom_id res chain seq x y z
N MET A 1 23.08 -26.49 4.00
CA MET A 1 21.67 -26.14 3.70
C MET A 1 21.57 -24.63 3.78
N GLY A 2 21.43 -23.97 2.63
CA GLY A 2 21.77 -22.57 2.44
C GLY A 2 20.65 -21.60 2.81
N LEU A 3 21.03 -20.52 3.49
CA LEU A 3 20.17 -19.39 3.87
C LEU A 3 19.47 -18.73 2.67
N ILE A 4 19.98 -18.96 1.45
CA ILE A 4 19.42 -18.50 0.17
C ILE A 4 18.07 -19.14 -0.19
N GLU A 5 17.76 -20.34 0.30
CA GLU A 5 16.43 -20.94 0.07
C GLU A 5 15.35 -20.28 0.94
N SER A 6 15.69 -19.86 2.16
CA SER A 6 14.74 -19.24 3.09
C SER A 6 14.22 -17.89 2.60
N VAL A 7 15.06 -17.09 1.92
CA VAL A 7 14.64 -15.80 1.33
C VAL A 7 13.71 -16.02 0.13
N LYS A 8 13.97 -17.08 -0.65
CA LYS A 8 13.13 -17.48 -1.79
C LYS A 8 11.73 -17.89 -1.33
N THR A 9 11.61 -18.60 -0.22
CA THR A 9 10.31 -19.01 0.34
C THR A 9 9.53 -17.83 0.92
N ALA A 10 10.19 -16.85 1.53
CA ALA A 10 9.53 -15.64 2.05
C ALA A 10 8.93 -14.78 0.91
N LEU A 11 9.68 -14.60 -0.18
CA LEU A 11 9.20 -13.88 -1.38
C LEU A 11 8.18 -14.69 -2.19
N ALA A 12 8.24 -16.02 -2.13
CA ALA A 12 7.25 -16.94 -2.70
C ALA A 12 6.04 -17.17 -1.79
N SER A 13 5.83 -16.33 -0.77
CA SER A 13 4.53 -16.28 -0.09
C SER A 13 3.50 -15.84 -1.12
N PRO A 14 2.58 -16.71 -1.58
CA PRO A 14 1.54 -16.30 -2.48
C PRO A 14 0.72 -15.26 -1.73
N THR A 15 0.81 -14.00 -2.13
CA THR A 15 -0.13 -12.98 -1.74
C THR A 15 -1.52 -13.58 -1.93
N PRO A 16 -2.37 -13.63 -0.88
CA PRO A 16 -3.66 -14.29 -0.99
C PRO A 16 -4.38 -13.75 -2.22
N LYS A 17 -4.64 -14.63 -3.20
CA LYS A 17 -5.33 -14.27 -4.46
C LYS A 17 -6.78 -13.80 -4.22
N ASN A 18 -7.23 -13.87 -2.98
CA ASN A 18 -8.55 -13.48 -2.48
C ASN A 18 -8.41 -12.53 -1.29
N ARG A 19 -7.64 -11.43 -1.40
CA ARG A 19 -8.03 -10.27 -0.61
C ARG A 19 -9.36 -9.81 -1.20
N PRO A 20 -10.46 -9.76 -0.41
CA PRO A 20 -11.70 -9.17 -0.88
C PRO A 20 -11.38 -7.82 -1.50
N ASP A 21 -11.94 -7.55 -2.67
CA ASP A 21 -12.00 -6.19 -3.18
C ASP A 21 -12.77 -5.40 -2.13
N ASP A 22 -12.04 -4.61 -1.35
CA ASP A 22 -12.61 -3.78 -0.29
C ASP A 22 -13.06 -2.42 -0.82
N GLY A 23 -13.20 -2.30 -2.15
CA GLY A 23 -13.66 -1.11 -2.85
C GLY A 23 -12.62 0.01 -2.90
N SER A 24 -11.36 -0.30 -2.60
CA SER A 24 -10.27 0.68 -2.55
C SER A 24 -9.66 0.92 -3.93
N ASP A 25 -9.77 2.14 -4.44
CA ASP A 25 -9.12 2.61 -5.67
C ASP A 25 -7.65 3.00 -5.43
N GLY A 26 -7.24 3.19 -4.18
CA GLY A 26 -5.88 3.58 -3.84
C GLY A 26 -5.65 4.00 -2.40
N ALA A 27 -4.67 4.87 -2.21
CA ALA A 27 -4.33 5.45 -0.93
C ALA A 27 -3.76 6.85 -1.11
N TYR A 28 -3.83 7.65 -0.07
CA TYR A 28 -3.16 8.93 0.03
C TYR A 28 -1.85 8.77 0.79
N TRP A 29 -0.79 9.38 0.26
CA TRP A 29 0.55 9.34 0.83
C TRP A 29 1.04 10.77 1.13
N CYS A 30 1.56 10.97 2.33
CA CYS A 30 2.28 12.19 2.69
C CYS A 30 3.79 11.96 2.51
N ASP A 31 4.42 12.69 1.59
CA ASP A 31 5.85 12.54 1.30
C ASP A 31 6.75 13.02 2.46
N ASP A 32 6.28 13.98 3.27
CA ASP A 32 7.05 14.54 4.40
C ASP A 32 7.04 13.63 5.64
N CYS A 33 5.87 13.09 5.99
CA CYS A 33 5.68 12.29 7.21
C CYS A 33 5.74 10.77 6.95
N GLY A 34 5.66 10.35 5.69
CA GLY A 34 5.58 8.92 5.32
C GLY A 34 4.26 8.25 5.76
N VAL A 35 3.23 9.05 6.05
CA VAL A 35 1.91 8.57 6.46
C VAL A 35 1.13 8.10 5.23
N ARG A 36 0.49 6.93 5.35
CA ARG A 36 -0.37 6.35 4.32
C ARG A 36 -1.77 6.10 4.85
N ILE A 37 -2.77 6.67 4.20
CA ILE A 37 -4.18 6.50 4.53
C ILE A 37 -4.88 5.91 3.31
N ARG A 38 -5.71 4.88 3.48
CA ARG A 38 -6.44 4.33 2.32
C ARG A 38 -7.55 5.28 1.91
N ASP A 39 -7.90 5.26 0.64
CA ASP A 39 -9.00 6.08 0.13
C ASP A 39 -10.34 5.77 0.83
N VAL A 40 -10.62 4.50 1.11
CA VAL A 40 -11.80 4.06 1.86
C VAL A 40 -11.79 4.42 3.34
N ASP A 41 -10.61 4.70 3.89
CA ASP A 41 -10.41 5.07 5.30
C ASP A 41 -10.28 6.60 5.47
N LEU A 42 -10.30 7.38 4.37
CA LEU A 42 -10.17 8.83 4.41
C LEU A 42 -11.55 9.49 4.62
N GLU A 43 -11.69 10.18 5.74
CA GLU A 43 -12.90 10.96 6.05
C GLU A 43 -12.66 12.44 5.71
N GLY A 44 -12.99 12.83 4.48
CA GLY A 44 -12.94 14.24 4.04
C GLY A 44 -11.76 14.56 3.11
N GLU A 45 -11.12 15.71 3.34
CA GLU A 45 -10.02 16.20 2.51
C GLU A 45 -8.74 15.38 2.72
N PRO A 46 -7.94 15.14 1.66
CA PRO A 46 -6.73 14.33 1.72
C PRO A 46 -5.58 15.11 2.36
N VAL A 47 -5.68 15.34 3.67
CA VAL A 47 -4.71 16.10 4.45
C VAL A 47 -4.03 15.19 5.48
N CYS A 48 -2.72 15.34 5.63
CA CYS A 48 -1.96 14.56 6.58
C CYS A 48 -2.34 14.93 8.02
N PRO A 49 -2.72 13.96 8.87
CA PRO A 49 -3.13 14.24 10.25
C PRO A 49 -1.97 14.75 11.12
N ASP A 50 -0.72 14.49 10.73
CA ASP A 50 0.45 14.82 11.54
C ASP A 50 0.97 16.24 11.25
N CYS A 51 0.95 16.68 9.99
CA CYS A 51 1.54 17.95 9.57
C CYS A 51 0.56 18.92 8.89
N GLY A 52 -0.64 18.47 8.53
CA GLY A 52 -1.63 19.28 7.82
C GLY A 52 -1.30 19.54 6.34
N ALA A 53 -0.29 18.88 5.77
CA ALA A 53 0.04 19.00 4.35
C ALA A 53 -0.92 18.20 3.47
N GLU A 54 -1.13 18.65 2.23
CA GLU A 54 -1.90 17.91 1.23
C GLU A 54 -1.20 16.58 0.89
N MET A 55 -1.98 15.50 0.86
CA MET A 55 -1.50 14.15 0.56
C MET A 55 -1.70 13.83 -0.93
N ARG A 56 -0.72 13.16 -1.53
CA ARG A 56 -0.77 12.69 -2.91
C ARG A 56 -1.58 11.41 -3.01
N PHE A 57 -2.54 11.35 -3.94
CA PHE A 57 -3.20 10.09 -4.27
C PHE A 57 -2.27 9.15 -5.04
N GLU A 58 -2.12 7.94 -4.53
CA GLU A 58 -1.42 6.82 -5.14
C GLU A 58 -2.43 5.71 -5.44
N ARG A 59 -2.61 5.41 -6.72
CA ARG A 59 -3.44 4.27 -7.13
C ARG A 59 -2.84 2.99 -6.59
N SER A 60 -3.69 2.14 -6.02
CA SER A 60 -3.30 0.77 -5.76
C SER A 60 -3.06 0.13 -7.12
N THR A 61 -1.80 -0.04 -7.52
CA THR A 61 -1.47 -0.77 -8.73
C THR A 61 -1.89 -2.21 -8.48
N GLY A 62 -3.11 -2.55 -8.87
CA GLY A 62 -3.60 -3.91 -8.86
C GLY A 62 -2.62 -4.79 -9.62
N ARG A 63 -1.76 -5.51 -8.88
CA ARG A 63 -0.97 -6.65 -9.34
C ARG A 63 -0.19 -6.48 -10.65
N SER A 64 0.26 -5.29 -11.01
CA SER A 64 1.24 -5.10 -12.08
C SER A 64 2.61 -4.66 -11.53
N CYS A 65 3.09 -5.36 -10.49
CA CYS A 65 4.54 -5.51 -10.35
C CYS A 65 4.99 -6.42 -11.49
N ALA A 66 5.25 -5.84 -12.65
CA ALA A 66 6.08 -6.43 -13.68
C ALA A 66 7.54 -6.31 -13.21
N CYS A 67 7.91 -7.10 -12.20
CA CYS A 67 9.26 -7.20 -11.68
C CYS A 67 9.70 -8.67 -11.70
#